data_AF-A0A1I2G2G3-F1
#
_entry.id   AF-A0A1I2G2G3-F1
#
_cell.length_a   1.000
_cell.length_b   1.000
_cell.length_c   1.000
_cell.angle_alpha   90.00
_cell.angle_beta   90.00
_cell.angle_gamma   90.00
#
_symmetry.space_group_name_H-M   'P 1'
#
loop_
_entity.id
_entity.type
_entity.pdbx_description
1 polymer ?
#
loop_
_entity_poly.entity_id
_entity_poly.type
_entity_poly.pdbx_seq_one_letter_code
_entity_poly.pdbx_strand_id
1 'polypeptide(L)'
;MSTAGLRSKSWDEFSGDKAKPIDLVVTVCDSAASEPCPVFFGDFLRTHWGLPDPAAVEGGDAEKRAAFAQAHATIKARLMAFLTLTPDIWADRDALKIALDRIGFIQSDGAPHL
;
A
#
# COMPACT_ATOMS: atom_id res chain seq x y z
N MET A 1 -11.05 -0.05 14.05
CA MET A 1 -10.84 -1.47 13.69
C MET A 1 -9.73 -1.99 14.60
N SER A 2 -9.83 -3.24 15.07
CA SER A 2 -8.79 -3.81 15.94
C SER A 2 -7.57 -4.21 15.11
N THR A 3 -6.38 -3.91 15.62
CA THR A 3 -5.10 -4.42 15.11
C THR A 3 -4.57 -5.59 15.95
N ALA A 4 -5.38 -6.12 16.87
CA ALA A 4 -4.99 -7.25 17.71
C ALA A 4 -4.62 -8.47 16.85
N GLY A 5 -3.48 -9.09 17.15
CA GLY A 5 -2.94 -10.22 16.40
C GLY A 5 -2.09 -9.83 15.18
N LEU A 6 -2.03 -8.54 14.82
CA LEU A 6 -1.08 -8.05 13.81
C LEU A 6 0.29 -7.78 14.45
N ARG A 7 1.36 -8.02 13.68
CA ARG A 7 2.73 -7.71 14.07
C ARG A 7 3.52 -7.19 12.88
N SER A 8 4.56 -6.40 13.15
CA SER A 8 5.57 -6.05 12.15
C SER A 8 6.34 -7.31 11.73
N LYS A 9 6.72 -7.35 10.45
CA LYS A 9 7.45 -8.46 9.84
C LYS A 9 8.62 -7.89 9.05
N SER A 10 9.78 -8.54 9.12
CA SER A 10 10.87 -8.24 8.18
C SER A 10 10.50 -8.79 6.82
N TRP A 11 11.03 -8.15 5.78
CA TRP A 11 11.00 -8.68 4.43
C TRP A 11 11.60 -10.09 4.31
N ASP A 12 12.59 -10.41 5.15
CA ASP A 12 13.28 -11.70 5.15
C ASP A 12 12.35 -12.89 5.41
N GLU A 13 11.21 -12.65 6.04
CA GLU A 13 10.19 -13.70 6.24
C GLU A 13 9.54 -14.15 4.93
N PHE A 14 9.69 -13.37 3.87
CA PHE A 14 9.08 -13.59 2.56
C PHE A 14 10.12 -13.76 1.44
N SER A 15 11.40 -13.94 1.80
CA SER A 15 12.50 -14.17 0.85
C SER A 15 13.13 -15.56 1.05
N GLY A 16 13.84 -16.03 0.01
CA GLY A 16 14.54 -17.32 0.01
C GLY A 16 13.72 -18.52 -0.48
N ASP A 17 14.38 -19.66 -0.61
CA ASP A 17 13.88 -20.85 -1.35
C ASP A 17 12.60 -21.49 -0.78
N LYS A 18 12.25 -21.17 0.47
CA LYS A 18 11.06 -21.70 1.17
C LYS A 18 9.93 -20.67 1.29
N ALA A 19 10.15 -19.44 0.82
CA ALA A 19 9.12 -18.42 0.83
C ALA A 19 7.98 -18.80 -0.11
N LYS A 20 6.75 -18.44 0.25
CA LYS A 20 5.64 -18.54 -0.69
C LYS A 20 5.84 -17.49 -1.80
N PRO A 21 5.50 -17.82 -3.07
CA PRO A 21 5.50 -16.84 -4.13
C PRO A 21 4.63 -15.64 -3.76
N ILE A 22 5.10 -14.45 -4.12
CA ILE A 22 4.34 -13.21 -4.04
C ILE A 22 3.85 -12.89 -5.45
N ASP A 23 2.55 -12.68 -5.61
CA ASP A 23 1.97 -12.32 -6.91
C ASP A 23 1.92 -10.80 -7.12
N LEU A 24 1.78 -10.03 -6.04
CA LEU A 24 1.60 -8.58 -6.05
C LEU A 24 2.27 -7.90 -4.86
N VAL A 25 3.06 -6.86 -5.15
CA VAL A 25 3.66 -5.95 -4.17
C VAL A 25 3.07 -4.55 -4.34
N VAL A 26 2.52 -4.00 -3.25
CA VAL A 26 2.03 -2.62 -3.17
C VAL A 26 2.88 -1.85 -2.17
N THR A 27 3.65 -0.86 -2.62
CA THR A 27 4.37 0.06 -1.73
C THR A 27 3.51 1.29 -1.46
N VAL A 28 3.46 1.78 -0.21
CA VAL A 28 2.48 2.81 0.21
C VAL A 28 3.08 4.16 0.58
N CYS A 29 4.30 4.22 1.12
CA CYS A 29 4.99 5.47 1.38
C CYS A 29 6.25 5.56 0.53
N ASP A 30 6.73 6.78 0.31
CA ASP A 30 7.96 7.01 -0.46
C ASP A 30 9.16 6.35 0.21
N SER A 31 9.24 6.35 1.55
CA SER A 31 10.26 5.60 2.29
C SER A 31 10.24 4.11 1.95
N ALA A 32 9.06 3.49 1.93
CA ALA A 32 8.91 2.08 1.57
C ALA A 32 9.17 1.81 0.07
N ALA A 33 9.01 2.82 -0.78
CA ALA A 33 9.36 2.72 -2.20
C ALA A 33 10.88 2.84 -2.44
N SER A 34 11.58 3.63 -1.61
CA SER A 34 13.01 3.92 -1.70
C SER A 34 13.92 2.95 -0.94
N GLU A 35 13.39 2.13 -0.03
CA GLU A 35 14.17 1.05 0.58
C GLU A 35 14.65 0.05 -0.49
N PRO A 36 15.89 -0.47 -0.36
CA PRO A 36 16.38 -1.51 -1.25
C PRO A 36 15.44 -2.71 -1.13
N CYS A 37 14.62 -2.90 -2.16
CA CYS A 37 13.65 -3.98 -2.15
C CYS A 37 14.41 -5.30 -2.01
N PRO A 38 13.92 -6.20 -1.14
CA PRO A 38 14.42 -7.56 -1.10
C PRO A 38 14.35 -8.17 -2.49
N VAL A 39 15.29 -9.05 -2.81
CA VAL A 39 15.19 -9.87 -4.01
C VAL A 39 14.05 -10.86 -3.80
N PHE A 40 12.85 -10.46 -4.22
CA PHE A 40 11.75 -11.41 -4.41
C PHE A 40 12.06 -12.19 -5.68
N PHE A 41 12.33 -13.49 -5.54
CA PHE A 41 12.48 -14.37 -6.68
C PHE A 41 11.08 -14.72 -7.24
N GLY A 42 10.81 -14.37 -8.50
CA GLY A 42 9.55 -14.72 -9.17
C GLY A 42 8.99 -13.60 -10.07
N ASP A 43 7.88 -13.91 -10.74
CA ASP A 43 7.17 -12.98 -11.63
C ASP A 43 6.03 -12.28 -10.88
N PHE A 44 6.34 -11.19 -10.16
CA PHE A 44 5.36 -10.43 -9.38
C PHE A 44 5.03 -9.09 -10.02
N LEU A 45 3.79 -8.64 -9.88
CA LEU A 45 3.41 -7.27 -10.21
C LEU A 45 3.82 -6.33 -9.08
N ARG A 46 4.29 -5.13 -9.44
CA ARG A 46 4.59 -4.05 -8.49
C ARG A 46 3.80 -2.80 -8.82
N THR A 47 3.18 -2.20 -7.82
CA THR A 47 2.57 -0.87 -7.93
C THR A 47 2.93 -0.02 -6.71
N HIS A 48 2.84 1.29 -6.86
CA HIS A 48 3.10 2.24 -5.79
C HIS A 48 1.86 3.11 -5.56
N TRP A 49 1.32 3.03 -4.36
CA TRP A 49 0.21 3.86 -3.89
C TRP A 49 0.74 4.91 -2.93
N GLY A 50 1.55 5.83 -3.44
CA GLY A 50 2.19 6.87 -2.62
C GLY A 50 1.20 7.65 -1.76
N LEU A 51 1.57 7.87 -0.51
CA LEU A 51 0.95 8.80 0.41
C LEU A 51 2.01 9.35 1.39
N PRO A 52 1.80 10.55 1.96
CA PRO A 52 2.67 11.09 2.99
C PRO A 52 2.80 10.13 4.17
N ASP A 53 4.01 9.93 4.69
CA ASP A 53 4.23 9.09 5.86
C ASP A 53 3.66 9.79 7.12
N PRO A 54 2.57 9.27 7.73
CA PRO A 54 1.98 9.89 8.91
C PRO A 54 2.90 9.79 10.14
N ALA A 55 3.89 8.88 10.15
CA ALA A 55 4.85 8.75 11.24
C ALA A 55 5.96 9.82 11.17
N ALA A 56 6.17 10.44 10.01
CA ALA A 56 7.13 11.53 9.81
C ALA A 56 6.56 12.92 10.19
N VAL A 57 5.26 13.01 10.51
CA VAL A 57 4.62 14.27 10.90
C VAL A 57 5.10 14.73 12.28
N GLU A 58 5.73 15.89 12.32
CA GLU A 58 6.09 16.60 13.55
C GLU A 58 4.91 17.41 14.09
N GLY A 59 5.01 17.87 15.33
CA GLY A 59 3.96 18.67 15.99
C GLY A 59 3.20 17.93 17.09
N GLY A 60 2.04 18.46 17.45
CA GLY A 60 1.22 17.99 18.55
C GLY A 60 0.44 16.70 18.25
N ASP A 61 -0.08 16.06 19.30
CA ASP A 61 -0.84 14.81 19.18
C ASP A 61 -2.07 14.94 18.26
N ALA A 62 -2.66 16.13 18.16
CA ALA A 62 -3.79 16.38 17.26
C ALA A 62 -3.38 16.32 15.78
N GLU A 63 -2.24 16.92 15.42
CA GLU A 63 -1.71 16.95 14.06
C GLU A 63 -1.30 15.55 13.62
N LYS A 64 -0.59 14.82 14.50
CA LYS A 64 -0.23 13.42 14.27
C LYS A 64 -1.46 12.55 14.08
N ARG A 65 -2.47 12.66 14.96
CA ARG A 65 -3.72 11.90 14.82
C ARG A 65 -4.46 12.22 13.51
N ALA A 66 -4.46 13.48 13.08
CA ALA A 66 -5.07 13.88 11.81
C ALA A 66 -4.34 13.23 10.62
N ALA A 67 -3.00 13.24 10.62
CA ALA A 67 -2.19 12.61 9.58
C ALA A 67 -2.45 11.09 9.48
N PHE A 68 -2.47 10.39 10.62
CA PHE A 68 -2.80 8.95 10.65
C PHE A 68 -4.24 8.69 10.17
N ALA A 69 -5.21 9.53 10.54
CA ALA A 69 -6.60 9.39 10.10
C ALA A 69 -6.73 9.57 8.58
N GLN A 70 -6.03 10.56 8.01
CA GLN A 70 -5.99 10.79 6.56
C GLN A 70 -5.32 9.63 5.82
N ALA A 71 -4.15 9.18 6.27
CA ALA A 71 -3.45 8.03 5.68
C ALA A 71 -4.34 6.77 5.68
N HIS A 72 -5.00 6.49 6.80
CA HIS A 72 -5.93 5.37 6.92
C HIS A 72 -7.14 5.51 5.99
N ALA A 73 -7.74 6.71 5.89
CA ALA A 73 -8.87 6.96 5.00
C ALA A 73 -8.51 6.72 3.52
N THR A 74 -7.36 7.24 3.08
CA THR A 74 -6.85 7.04 1.72
C THR A 74 -6.56 5.57 1.42
N ILE A 75 -5.83 4.87 2.30
CA ILE A 75 -5.53 3.43 2.13
C ILE A 75 -6.83 2.63 2.07
N LYS A 76 -7.81 2.94 2.93
CA LYS A 76 -9.10 2.27 2.92
C LYS A 76 -9.83 2.47 1.58
N ALA A 77 -9.89 3.69 1.06
CA ALA A 77 -10.54 3.97 -0.23
C ALA A 77 -9.88 3.18 -1.38
N ARG A 78 -8.54 3.15 -1.40
CA ARG A 78 -7.75 2.39 -2.38
C ARG A 78 -7.99 0.89 -2.27
N LEU A 79 -8.00 0.33 -1.06
CA LEU A 79 -8.32 -1.08 -0.82
C LEU A 79 -9.75 -1.43 -1.26
N MET A 80 -10.72 -0.55 -0.99
CA MET A 80 -12.09 -0.77 -1.46
C MET A 80 -12.16 -0.84 -2.98
N ALA A 81 -11.49 0.06 -3.70
CA ALA A 81 -11.42 0.01 -5.17
C ALA A 81 -10.71 -1.26 -5.68
N PHE A 82 -9.61 -1.64 -5.04
CA PHE A 82 -8.88 -2.88 -5.35
C PHE A 82 -9.74 -4.13 -5.21
N LEU A 83 -10.56 -4.20 -4.15
CA LEU A 83 -11.47 -5.33 -3.93
C LEU A 83 -12.64 -5.40 -4.94
N THR A 84 -12.86 -4.35 -5.74
CA THR A 84 -13.87 -4.34 -6.81
C THR A 84 -13.34 -4.75 -8.18
N LEU A 85 -12.03 -5.01 -8.31
CA LEU A 85 -11.45 -5.49 -9.57
C LEU A 85 -12.06 -6.82 -9.98
N THR A 86 -12.54 -6.88 -11.22
CA THR A 86 -13.26 -8.04 -11.76
C THR A 86 -12.30 -9.14 -12.23
N PRO A 87 -12.76 -10.40 -12.32
CA PRO A 87 -11.90 -11.52 -12.71
C PRO A 87 -11.20 -11.37 -14.08
N ASP A 88 -11.83 -10.67 -15.04
CA ASP A 88 -11.24 -10.36 -16.34
C ASP A 88 -10.02 -9.45 -16.21
N ILE A 89 -10.06 -8.46 -15.30
CA ILE A 89 -8.88 -7.63 -14.99
C ILE A 89 -7.78 -8.47 -14.35
N TRP A 90 -8.12 -9.40 -13.44
CA TRP A 90 -7.15 -10.29 -12.82
C TRP A 90 -6.50 -11.28 -13.79
N ALA A 91 -7.18 -11.61 -14.89
CA ALA A 91 -6.69 -12.53 -15.92
C ALA A 91 -5.71 -11.88 -16.91
N ASP A 92 -5.68 -10.56 -17.00
CA ASP A 92 -4.82 -9.80 -17.90
C ASP A 92 -3.80 -8.99 -17.09
N ARG A 93 -2.52 -9.34 -17.21
CA ARG A 93 -1.42 -8.75 -16.43
C ARG A 93 -1.26 -7.23 -16.69
N ASP A 94 -1.45 -6.79 -17.93
CA ASP A 94 -1.31 -5.39 -18.30
C ASP A 94 -2.52 -4.58 -17.83
N ALA A 95 -3.72 -5.14 -18.00
CA ALA A 95 -4.95 -4.53 -17.47
C ALA A 95 -4.89 -4.41 -15.95
N LEU A 96 -4.43 -5.45 -15.26
CA LEU A 96 -4.24 -5.45 -13.80
C LEU A 96 -3.24 -4.38 -13.37
N LYS A 97 -2.09 -4.26 -14.04
CA LYS A 97 -1.10 -3.23 -13.75
C LYS A 97 -1.67 -1.82 -13.90
N ILE A 98 -2.39 -1.56 -14.99
CA ILE A 98 -3.03 -0.27 -15.25
C ILE A 98 -4.08 0.05 -14.18
N ALA A 99 -4.90 -0.92 -13.81
CA ALA A 99 -5.93 -0.74 -12.79
C ALA A 99 -5.31 -0.46 -11.40
N LEU A 100 -4.28 -1.22 -11.03
CA LEU A 100 -3.53 -1.04 -9.79
C LEU A 100 -2.89 0.35 -9.69
N ASP A 101 -2.26 0.82 -10.76
CA ASP A 101 -1.66 2.16 -10.77
C ASP A 101 -2.72 3.26 -10.67
N ARG A 102 -3.87 3.09 -11.34
CA ARG A 102 -5.00 4.04 -11.25
C ARG A 102 -5.55 4.14 -9.83
N ILE A 103 -5.65 3.02 -9.12
CA ILE A 103 -6.07 2.99 -7.71
C ILE A 103 -5.13 3.85 -6.85
N GLY A 104 -3.83 3.88 -7.16
CA GLY A 104 -2.85 4.72 -6.47
C GLY A 104 -3.19 6.22 -6.46
N PHE A 105 -3.97 6.71 -7.41
CA PHE A 105 -4.37 8.12 -7.46
C PHE A 105 -5.65 8.45 -6.68
N ILE A 106 -6.37 7.45 -6.18
CA ILE A 106 -7.56 7.69 -5.34
C ILE A 106 -7.13 8.39 -4.06
N GLN A 107 -7.75 9.53 -3.80
CA GLN A 107 -7.68 10.26 -2.53
C GLN A 107 -8.97 9.99 -1.74
N SER A 108 -8.89 9.94 -0.41
CA SER A 108 -10.11 10.00 0.39
C SER A 108 -10.62 11.44 0.44
N ASP A 109 -11.89 11.67 0.11
CA ASP A 109 -12.54 12.95 0.37
C ASP A 109 -12.59 13.19 1.89
N GLY A 110 -11.69 14.03 2.40
CA GLY A 110 -11.56 14.26 3.84
C GLY A 110 -10.47 15.25 4.26
N ALA A 111 -10.79 16.55 4.14
CA ALA A 111 -10.20 17.72 4.83
C ALA A 111 -9.10 18.53 4.09
N PRO A 112 -9.02 19.85 4.38
CA PRO A 112 -8.95 20.92 3.38
C PRO A 112 -7.53 21.19 2.88
N HIS A 113 -7.47 21.72 1.65
CA HIS A 113 -6.33 22.51 1.21
C HIS A 113 -6.24 23.76 2.11
N LEU A 114 -5.27 23.78 3.02
CA LEU A 114 -4.71 25.03 3.55
C LEU A 114 -3.52 25.41 2.68
#